data_AF-A0A4U0H6P5-F1
#
_entry.id   AF-A0A4U0H6P5-F1
#
_cell.length_a   1.000
_cell.length_b   1.000
_cell.length_c   1.000
_cell.angle_alpha   90.00
_cell.angle_beta   90.00
_cell.angle_gamma   90.00
#
_symmetry.space_group_name_H-M   'P 1'
#
loop_
_entity.id
_entity.type
_entity.pdbx_description
1 polymer ?
#
loop_
_entity_poly.entity_id
_entity_poly.type
_entity_poly.pdbx_seq_one_letter_code
_entity_poly.pdbx_strand_id
1 'polypeptide(L)'
;MSEHYDVQGTLPERSETAHLATLNPASSVSPVSAKRRRPKTEKELYAEATERAKSLKEKLLARRSKNRDQFIEDLYRKFRVEAIDGDLDDADRLSELRSLLGRQLSSGSQELR
;
A
#
# COMPACT_ATOMS: atom_id res chain seq x y z
N MET A 1 23.74 -0.77 32.86
CA MET A 1 23.43 -2.12 33.39
C MET A 1 22.23 -1.99 34.33
N SER A 2 21.28 -2.92 34.17
CA SER A 2 20.08 -3.22 34.99
C SER A 2 19.04 -2.10 35.19
N GLU A 3 17.84 -2.18 34.60
CA GLU A 3 16.70 -3.10 34.81
C GLU A 3 15.80 -2.67 35.97
N HIS A 4 14.51 -2.51 35.67
CA HIS A 4 13.37 -3.22 36.28
C HIS A 4 12.06 -2.49 35.88
N TYR A 5 11.25 -3.12 35.03
CA TYR A 5 9.84 -2.75 34.83
C TYR A 5 8.98 -3.89 35.40
N ASP A 6 8.35 -3.63 36.55
CA ASP A 6 7.22 -4.40 37.06
C ASP A 6 5.95 -3.92 36.36
N VAL A 7 5.32 -4.78 35.55
CA VAL A 7 3.97 -4.54 35.03
C VAL A 7 3.03 -5.51 35.74
N GLN A 8 2.53 -5.09 36.90
CA GLN A 8 1.40 -5.73 37.55
C GLN A 8 0.11 -5.36 36.79
N GLY A 9 -0.62 -6.40 36.40
CA GLY A 9 -1.90 -6.29 35.71
C GLY A 9 -2.96 -5.61 36.55
N THR A 10 -3.78 -4.80 35.90
CA THR A 10 -5.06 -4.31 36.42
C THR A 10 -6.11 -4.46 35.33
N LEU A 11 -6.95 -5.50 35.47
CA LEU A 11 -8.23 -5.61 34.79
C LEU A 11 -9.22 -4.66 35.47
N PRO A 12 -10.00 -3.85 34.74
CA PRO A 12 -11.23 -3.32 35.28
C PRO A 12 -12.40 -4.23 34.89
N GLU A 13 -13.08 -4.70 35.92
CA GLU A 13 -14.41 -5.28 35.89
C GLU A 13 -15.38 -4.39 35.09
N ARG A 14 -16.21 -5.01 34.24
CA ARG A 14 -17.48 -4.41 33.82
C ARG A 14 -18.61 -5.37 34.12
N SER A 15 -19.18 -5.16 35.29
CA SER A 15 -20.55 -5.53 35.64
C SER A 15 -21.50 -4.55 34.96
N GLU A 16 -22.27 -5.00 33.97
CA GLU A 16 -23.47 -4.29 33.51
C GLU A 16 -24.62 -5.28 33.40
N THR A 17 -25.52 -5.19 34.36
CA THR A 17 -26.80 -5.88 34.45
C THR A 17 -27.85 -5.20 33.57
N ALA A 18 -28.67 -6.04 32.92
CA ALA A 18 -30.05 -5.80 32.51
C ALA A 18 -30.35 -4.82 31.36
N HIS A 19 -30.67 -5.38 30.18
CA HIS A 19 -31.78 -4.86 29.38
C HIS A 19 -32.81 -5.97 29.16
N LEU A 20 -34.03 -5.62 29.55
CA LEU A 20 -35.24 -6.42 29.56
C LEU A 20 -35.64 -6.96 28.19
N ALA A 21 -36.30 -8.11 28.26
CA ALA A 21 -37.03 -8.79 27.21
C ALA A 21 -37.86 -7.87 26.31
N THR A 22 -37.62 -7.97 25.00
CA THR A 22 -38.64 -7.68 23.98
C THR A 22 -39.19 -9.01 23.50
N LEU A 23 -40.43 -9.29 23.88
CA LEU A 23 -41.24 -10.42 23.43
C LEU A 23 -41.49 -10.30 21.92
N ASN A 24 -40.85 -11.15 21.12
CA ASN A 24 -41.26 -11.39 19.74
C ASN A 24 -42.20 -12.60 19.70
N PRO A 25 -43.39 -12.50 19.08
CA PRO A 25 -44.29 -13.64 18.95
C PRO A 25 -43.66 -14.69 18.03
N ALA A 26 -43.85 -15.96 18.41
CA ALA A 26 -43.30 -17.12 17.76
C ALA A 26 -43.66 -17.17 16.25
N SER A 27 -42.68 -16.83 15.41
CA SER A 27 -42.64 -17.33 14.04
C SER A 27 -42.01 -18.72 14.11
N SER A 28 -42.84 -19.76 14.01
CA SER A 28 -42.43 -21.16 13.99
C SER A 28 -41.70 -21.48 12.69
N VAL A 29 -40.46 -20.98 12.57
CA VAL A 29 -39.51 -21.53 11.61
C VAL A 29 -38.83 -22.68 12.32
N SER A 30 -39.26 -23.90 12.00
CA SER A 30 -38.60 -25.12 12.42
C SER A 30 -37.09 -24.97 12.25
N PRO A 31 -36.26 -25.21 13.27
CA PRO A 31 -34.83 -25.07 13.13
C PRO A 31 -34.37 -26.08 12.10
N VAL A 32 -33.98 -25.61 10.91
CA VAL A 32 -33.22 -26.40 9.95
C VAL A 32 -32.00 -26.87 10.73
N SER A 33 -31.95 -28.16 11.03
CA SER A 33 -30.84 -28.73 11.79
C SER A 33 -29.55 -28.35 11.07
N ALA A 34 -28.74 -27.51 11.72
CA ALA A 34 -27.47 -27.09 11.18
C ALA A 34 -26.60 -28.33 11.08
N LYS A 35 -26.61 -28.98 9.91
CA LYS A 35 -25.73 -30.11 9.63
C LYS A 35 -24.31 -29.62 9.83
N ARG A 36 -23.65 -30.13 10.88
CA ARG A 36 -22.25 -29.81 11.17
C ARG A 36 -21.43 -30.13 9.94
N ARG A 37 -20.80 -29.11 9.34
CA ARG A 37 -19.87 -29.31 8.21
C ARG A 37 -18.73 -30.19 8.71
N ARG A 38 -18.29 -31.14 7.87
CA ARG A 38 -17.14 -31.99 8.21
C ARG A 38 -15.92 -31.12 8.52
N PRO A 39 -15.08 -31.50 9.50
CA PRO A 39 -13.82 -30.80 9.72
C PRO A 39 -12.98 -30.84 8.44
N LYS A 40 -12.28 -29.74 8.15
CA LYS A 40 -11.39 -29.66 7.00
C LYS A 40 -10.25 -30.65 7.17
N THR A 41 -9.85 -31.28 6.07
CA THR A 41 -8.65 -32.14 6.08
C THR A 41 -7.38 -31.28 6.09
N GLU A 42 -6.26 -31.84 6.53
CA GLU A 42 -4.95 -31.15 6.49
C GLU A 42 -4.60 -30.67 5.08
N LYS A 43 -4.93 -31.46 4.05
CA LYS A 43 -4.75 -31.09 2.64
C LYS A 43 -5.59 -29.86 2.25
N GLU A 44 -6.84 -29.80 2.71
CA GLU A 44 -7.72 -28.65 2.47
C GLU A 44 -7.21 -27.40 3.20
N LEU A 45 -6.71 -27.54 4.43
CA LEU A 45 -6.12 -26.44 5.19
C LEU A 45 -4.83 -25.92 4.54
N TYR A 46 -3.97 -26.82 4.07
CA TYR A 46 -2.75 -26.44 3.36
C TYR A 46 -3.06 -25.72 2.05
N ALA A 47 -3.98 -26.25 1.24
CA ALA A 47 -4.42 -25.61 0.01
C ALA A 47 -4.94 -24.18 0.29
N GLU A 48 -5.81 -24.01 1.29
CA GLU A 48 -6.33 -22.70 1.68
C GLU A 48 -5.22 -21.75 2.16
N ALA A 49 -4.26 -22.23 2.94
CA ALA A 49 -3.11 -21.44 3.38
C ALA A 49 -2.25 -20.99 2.19
N THR A 50 -2.01 -21.87 1.21
CA THR A 50 -1.24 -21.52 0.01
C THR A 50 -1.94 -20.47 -0.85
N GLU A 51 -3.26 -20.58 -1.03
CA GLU A 51 -4.04 -19.60 -1.77
C GLU A 51 -4.07 -18.24 -1.06
N ARG A 52 -4.20 -18.23 0.28
CA ARG A 52 -4.07 -17.00 1.07
C ARG A 52 -2.68 -16.38 0.92
N ALA A 53 -1.62 -17.17 0.96
CA ALA A 53 -0.26 -16.68 0.79
C ALA A 53 -0.04 -16.04 -0.59
N LYS A 54 -0.54 -16.67 -1.66
CA LYS A 54 -0.52 -16.10 -3.02
C LYS A 54 -1.25 -14.76 -3.09
N SER A 55 -2.48 -14.71 -2.58
CA SER A 55 -3.27 -13.48 -2.55
C SER A 55 -2.59 -12.36 -1.75
N LEU A 56 -1.96 -12.69 -0.62
CA LEU A 56 -1.20 -11.72 0.17
C LEU A 56 0.02 -11.19 -0.59
N LYS A 57 0.75 -12.08 -1.29
CA LYS A 57 1.89 -11.67 -2.12
C LYS A 57 1.47 -10.72 -3.23
N GLU A 58 0.39 -11.01 -3.94
CA GLU A 58 -0.16 -10.13 -4.97
C GLU A 58 -0.56 -8.77 -4.42
N LYS A 59 -1.26 -8.74 -3.28
CA LYS A 59 -1.64 -7.48 -2.60
C LYS A 59 -0.42 -6.66 -2.19
N LEU A 60 0.64 -7.29 -1.69
CA LEU A 60 1.89 -6.62 -1.33
C LEU A 60 2.59 -6.03 -2.56
N LEU A 61 2.66 -6.77 -3.66
CA LEU A 61 3.26 -6.29 -4.91
C LEU A 61 2.48 -5.09 -5.48
N ALA A 62 1.14 -5.16 -5.49
CA ALA A 62 0.29 -4.06 -5.93
C ALA A 62 0.50 -2.80 -5.08
N ARG A 63 0.55 -2.94 -3.74
CA ARG A 63 0.86 -1.83 -2.83
C ARG A 63 2.25 -1.25 -3.06
N ARG A 64 3.26 -2.11 -3.29
CA ARG A 64 4.63 -1.67 -3.58
C ARG A 64 4.70 -0.86 -4.87
N SER A 65 4.02 -1.29 -5.93
CA SER A 65 3.96 -0.53 -7.18
C SER A 65 3.34 0.83 -6.94
N LYS A 66 2.15 0.87 -6.32
CA LYS A 66 1.46 2.12 -6.02
C LYS A 66 2.32 3.08 -5.20
N ASN A 67 3.02 2.58 -4.18
CA ASN A 67 3.91 3.40 -3.36
C ASN A 67 5.12 3.91 -4.13
N ARG A 68 5.69 3.10 -5.03
CA ARG A 68 6.80 3.52 -5.89
C ARG A 68 6.35 4.64 -6.82
N ASP A 69 5.21 4.45 -7.48
CA ASP A 69 4.71 5.41 -8.46
C ASP A 69 4.36 6.74 -7.76
N GLN A 70 3.73 6.69 -6.58
CA GLN A 70 3.51 7.87 -5.75
C GLN A 70 4.82 8.54 -5.31
N PHE A 71 5.82 7.77 -4.91
CA PHE A 71 7.12 8.31 -4.51
C PHE A 71 7.82 9.03 -5.67
N ILE A 72 7.76 8.47 -6.88
CA ILE A 72 8.30 9.11 -8.09
C ILE A 72 7.57 10.43 -8.37
N GLU A 73 6.24 10.45 -8.31
CA GLU A 73 5.44 11.67 -8.47
C GLU A 73 5.78 12.74 -7.43
N ASP A 74 5.94 12.34 -6.17
CA ASP A 74 6.33 13.25 -5.09
C ASP A 74 7.73 13.84 -5.34
N LEU A 75 8.66 13.05 -5.88
CA LEU A 75 9.99 13.53 -6.27
C LEU A 75 9.91 14.53 -7.43
N TYR A 76 9.12 14.25 -8.48
CA TYR A 76 8.92 15.20 -9.57
C TYR A 76 8.37 16.54 -9.08
N ARG A 77 7.36 16.51 -8.21
CA ARG A 77 6.80 17.71 -7.57
C ARG A 77 7.84 18.45 -6.74
N LYS A 78 8.60 17.72 -5.90
CA LYS A 78 9.60 18.32 -4.99
C LYS A 78 10.71 19.04 -5.76
N PHE A 79 11.19 18.44 -6.85
CA PHE A 79 12.27 19.00 -7.64
C PHE A 79 11.78 19.91 -8.78
N ARG A 80 10.47 20.16 -8.87
CA ARG A 80 9.84 20.94 -9.95
C ARG A 80 10.33 20.51 -11.32
N VAL A 81 10.47 19.20 -11.50
CA VAL A 81 10.69 18.62 -12.82
C VAL A 81 9.35 18.71 -13.52
N GLU A 82 9.14 19.82 -14.22
CA GLU A 82 8.05 19.92 -15.19
C GLU A 82 8.26 18.80 -16.20
N ALA A 83 7.17 18.13 -16.60
CA ALA A 83 7.23 17.25 -17.74
C ALA A 83 7.84 18.08 -18.87
N ILE A 84 8.99 17.66 -19.38
CA ILE A 84 9.47 18.24 -20.62
C ILE A 84 8.47 17.75 -21.65
N ASP A 85 7.49 18.60 -21.96
CA ASP A 85 6.56 18.38 -23.05
C ASP A 85 7.41 18.22 -24.31
N GLY A 86 7.37 17.03 -24.87
CA GLY A 86 8.32 16.60 -25.87
C GLY A 86 8.98 15.32 -25.39
N ASP A 87 8.39 14.21 -25.81
CA ASP A 87 9.09 12.93 -25.99
C ASP A 87 10.19 13.17 -27.04
N LEU A 88 11.23 13.91 -26.65
CA LEU A 88 12.44 14.06 -27.42
C LEU A 88 13.21 12.79 -27.13
N ASP A 89 13.35 11.95 -28.16
CA ASP A 89 14.28 10.82 -28.12
C ASP A 89 15.63 11.33 -27.57
N ASP A 90 16.37 10.48 -26.84
CA ASP A 90 17.65 10.86 -26.21
C ASP A 90 18.62 11.56 -27.19
N ALA A 91 18.49 11.25 -28.49
CA ALA A 91 19.21 11.89 -29.58
C ALA A 91 18.86 13.38 -29.77
N ASP A 92 17.58 13.74 -29.72
CA ASP A 92 17.12 15.11 -29.90
C ASP A 92 17.47 15.97 -28.68
N ARG A 93 17.32 15.41 -27.46
CA ARG A 93 17.76 16.05 -26.23
C ARG A 93 19.27 16.35 -26.25
N LEU A 94 20.09 15.41 -26.73
CA LEU A 94 21.53 15.62 -26.91
C LEU A 94 21.85 16.67 -27.98
N SER A 95 21.05 16.74 -29.05
CA SER A 95 21.21 17.72 -30.12
C SER A 95 20.91 19.15 -29.65
N GLU A 96 19.83 19.33 -28.88
CA GLU A 96 19.49 20.63 -28.27
C GLU A 96 20.54 21.07 -27.25
N LEU A 97 21.00 20.16 -26.38
CA LEU A 97 22.07 20.44 -25.42
C LEU A 97 23.37 20.88 -26.11
N ARG A 98 23.77 20.20 -27.18
CA ARG A 98 24.94 20.59 -27.99
C ARG A 98 24.75 21.95 -28.66
N SER A 99 23.55 22.24 -29.13
CA SER A 99 23.21 23.53 -29.75
C SER A 99 23.26 24.69 -28.75
N LEU A 100 22.73 24.49 -27.54
CA LEU A 100 22.77 25.47 -26.45
C LEU A 100 24.20 25.73 -25.97
N LEU A 101 24.99 24.66 -25.75
CA LEU A 101 26.38 24.78 -25.32
C LEU A 101 27.26 25.39 -26.43
N GLY A 102 27.06 25.02 -27.69
CA GLY A 102 27.76 25.60 -28.83
C GLY A 102 27.51 27.11 -28.97
N ARG A 103 26.30 27.58 -28.64
CA ARG A 103 25.95 29.01 -28.61
C ARG A 103 26.58 29.75 -27.43
N GLN A 104 26.64 29.14 -26.24
CA GLN A 104 27.29 29.78 -25.08
C GLN A 104 28.82 29.86 -25.23
N LEU A 105 29.44 28.88 -25.88
CA LEU A 105 30.87 28.90 -26.16
C LEU A 105 31.23 29.89 -27.28
N SER A 106 30.34 30.10 -28.26
CA SER A 106 30.56 31.08 -29.33
C SER A 106 30.25 32.52 -28.91
N SER A 107 29.29 32.74 -27.99
CA SER A 107 28.99 34.08 -27.46
C SER A 107 30.12 34.65 -26.60
N GLY A 108 30.85 33.80 -25.85
CA GLY A 108 32.03 34.23 -25.09
C GLY A 108 33.25 34.57 -25.96
N SER A 109 33.20 34.28 -27.26
CA SER A 109 34.33 34.47 -28.20
C SER A 109 34.23 35.77 -29.01
N GLN A 110 33.11 36.48 -28.96
CA GLN A 110 32.88 37.69 -29.77
C GLN A 110 33.14 39.02 -29.05
N GLU A 111 33.33 39.03 -27.73
CA GLU A 111 33.58 40.28 -26.97
C GLU A 111 35.08 40.67 -26.88
N LEU A 112 35.98 39.97 -27.58
CA LEU A 112 37.43 40.21 -27.55
C LEU A 112 38.04 40.61 -28.90
N ARG A 113 37.34 41.39 -29.72
CA ARG A 113 37.94 42.06 -30.89
C ARG A 113 37.55 43.52 -30.98
#